data_AF-A8R957-F1
#
_entry.id   AF-A8R957-F1
#
_cell.length_a   1.000
_cell.length_b   1.000
_cell.length_c   1.000
_cell.angle_alpha   90.00
_cell.angle_beta   90.00
_cell.angle_gamma   90.00
#
_symmetry.space_group_name_H-M   'P 1'
#
loop_
_entity.id
_entity.type
_entity.pdbx_description
1 polymer ?
#
loop_
_entity_poly.entity_id
_entity_poly.type
_entity_poly.pdbx_seq_one_letter_code
_entity_poly.pdbx_strand_id
1 'polypeptide(L)'
;MFVYNIAKSQAAFKSGTFIIMDIAERRNDMIYSKEVENMCTVKCGASHGCAPIPEEGKWVYSREIKDISGLTHGIGWCAPQQGACKLTLNVKEGIIEEALIETLGCSGMTHSAAMASEAIVGKTLLEAVNTDLVCDAINTAMRELFLQIIYGRTQSAFSENGLPVGAGLEDLGKGTRSQVGTVYSTKVKGPRYLELAEGYILRMGLDANDEIIGYEYVNMGVFMDAVKKGVNPEEALNNAKKTYGRFADAVKYIDPRHE
;
A
#
# COMPACT_ATOMS: atom_id res chain seq x y z
N MET A 1 30.88 30.67 24.19
CA MET A 1 32.01 30.68 23.24
C MET A 1 31.78 29.47 22.34
N PHE A 2 31.12 29.56 21.18
CA PHE A 2 31.50 30.31 19.99
C PHE A 2 30.29 31.06 19.38
N VAL A 3 30.49 32.35 19.18
CA VAL A 3 29.67 33.24 18.36
C VAL A 3 30.44 33.39 17.05
N TYR A 4 30.03 32.67 16.00
CA TYR A 4 30.46 32.77 14.60
C TYR A 4 29.40 31.94 13.85
N ASN A 5 28.55 32.41 12.93
CA ASN A 5 28.74 33.45 11.93
C ASN A 5 27.37 33.83 11.31
N ILE A 6 26.53 34.58 12.04
CA ILE A 6 25.21 35.09 11.57
C ILE A 6 25.39 36.24 10.54
N ALA A 7 26.63 36.67 10.26
CA ALA A 7 26.92 37.82 9.40
C ALA A 7 26.99 37.51 7.89
N LYS A 8 27.00 36.23 7.46
CA LYS A 8 27.02 35.89 6.02
C LYS A 8 25.65 35.80 5.35
N SER A 9 24.56 35.67 6.11
CA SER A 9 23.20 35.60 5.53
C SER A 9 22.59 36.97 5.23
N GLN A 10 23.14 38.06 5.76
CA GLN A 10 22.61 39.42 5.54
C GLN A 10 23.21 40.15 4.33
N ALA A 11 24.26 39.62 3.69
CA ALA A 11 24.87 40.24 2.51
C ALA A 11 24.16 39.89 1.19
N ALA A 12 23.49 38.73 1.09
CA ALA A 12 22.75 38.32 -0.10
C ALA A 12 21.39 39.01 -0.25
N PHE A 13 20.89 39.67 0.79
CA PHE A 13 19.59 40.34 0.79
C PHE A 13 19.61 41.75 0.16
N LYS A 14 20.78 42.24 -0.29
CA LYS A 14 20.95 43.61 -0.83
C LYS A 14 21.25 43.71 -2.33
N SER A 15 21.32 42.61 -3.08
CA SER A 15 21.44 42.64 -4.54
C SER A 15 20.26 41.90 -5.17
N GLY A 16 19.18 42.64 -5.44
CA GLY A 16 17.92 42.11 -5.96
C GLY A 16 18.05 41.50 -7.36
N THR A 17 18.20 40.18 -7.43
CA THR A 17 18.01 39.43 -8.69
C THR A 17 17.46 38.04 -8.35
N PHE A 18 16.13 37.92 -8.32
CA PHE A 18 15.45 36.63 -8.34
C PHE A 18 15.44 36.13 -9.79
N ILE A 19 16.19 35.06 -10.09
CA ILE A 19 16.09 34.34 -11.35
C ILE A 19 15.12 33.18 -11.14
N ILE A 20 14.01 33.21 -11.87
CA ILE A 20 13.08 32.10 -12.01
C ILE A 20 13.81 31.02 -12.82
N MET A 21 14.18 29.90 -12.21
CA MET A 21 14.67 28.72 -12.94
C MET A 21 13.46 27.86 -13.33
N ASP A 22 13.28 27.75 -14.64
CA ASP A 22 12.21 27.04 -15.33
C ASP A 22 12.44 25.51 -15.27
N ILE A 23 11.37 24.74 -15.11
CA ILE A 23 11.33 23.28 -14.85
C ILE A 23 11.69 22.44 -16.10
N ALA A 24 12.22 23.04 -17.16
CA ALA A 24 12.36 22.43 -18.47
C ALA A 24 13.56 21.47 -18.65
N GLU A 25 14.50 21.37 -17.71
CA GLU A 25 15.79 20.71 -17.94
C GLU A 25 15.90 19.23 -17.53
N ARG A 26 14.80 18.52 -17.22
CA ARG A 26 14.85 17.06 -16.94
C ARG A 26 14.20 16.20 -18.01
N ARG A 27 14.41 16.52 -19.28
CA ARG A 27 14.12 15.57 -20.37
C ARG A 27 15.35 14.66 -20.51
N ASN A 28 15.22 13.41 -20.06
CA ASN A 28 16.15 12.33 -20.40
C ASN A 28 16.22 12.23 -21.93
N ASP A 29 17.28 12.77 -22.53
CA ASP A 29 17.60 12.55 -23.94
C ASP A 29 18.14 11.13 -24.12
N MET A 30 17.23 10.21 -24.43
CA MET A 30 17.59 8.90 -24.95
C MET A 30 18.11 9.04 -26.39
N ILE A 31 19.24 8.40 -26.69
CA ILE A 31 19.85 8.41 -28.02
C ILE A 31 19.13 7.35 -28.88
N TYR A 32 18.49 7.78 -29.97
CA TYR A 32 17.87 6.89 -30.94
C TYR A 32 18.84 6.60 -32.10
N SER A 33 18.70 5.44 -32.76
CA SER A 33 19.47 5.18 -33.97
C SER A 33 19.02 6.12 -35.09
N LYS A 34 19.93 6.42 -36.02
CA LYS A 34 19.66 7.32 -37.15
C LYS A 34 18.46 6.85 -37.99
N GLU A 35 18.23 5.54 -38.06
CA GLU A 35 17.08 4.97 -38.75
C GLU A 35 15.77 5.29 -38.03
N VAL A 36 15.73 5.20 -36.69
CA VAL A 36 14.54 5.57 -35.90
C VAL A 36 14.28 7.09 -35.97
N GLU A 37 15.34 7.91 -35.97
CA GLU A 37 15.21 9.36 -36.18
C GLU A 37 14.59 9.70 -37.55
N ASN A 38 14.89 8.89 -38.57
CA ASN A 38 14.39 9.10 -39.93
C ASN A 38 13.00 8.49 -40.17
N MET A 39 12.47 7.69 -39.25
CA MET A 39 11.13 7.14 -39.37
C MET A 39 10.07 8.20 -39.08
N CYS A 40 9.00 8.21 -39.87
CA CYS A 40 7.84 9.05 -39.56
C CYS A 40 7.07 8.47 -38.35
N THR A 41 6.59 9.35 -37.48
CA THR A 41 5.86 8.96 -36.27
C THR A 41 4.49 8.37 -36.62
N VAL A 42 4.19 7.16 -36.12
CA VAL A 42 2.84 6.57 -36.15
C VAL A 42 2.20 6.74 -34.77
N LYS A 43 1.01 7.35 -34.70
CA LYS A 43 0.33 7.62 -33.41
C LYS A 43 -0.39 6.37 -32.90
N CYS A 44 -0.19 6.03 -31.62
CA CYS A 44 -1.02 5.07 -30.92
C CYS A 44 -2.40 5.68 -30.65
N GLY A 45 -3.48 5.00 -31.06
CA GLY A 45 -4.85 5.52 -31.01
C GLY A 45 -5.51 5.50 -29.63
N ALA A 46 -5.02 4.69 -28.68
CA ALA A 46 -5.56 4.64 -27.33
C ALA A 46 -4.49 4.23 -26.30
N SER A 47 -4.36 5.03 -25.25
CA SER A 47 -3.60 4.74 -24.03
C SER A 47 -4.47 5.19 -22.85
N HIS A 48 -4.96 4.26 -22.03
CA HIS A 48 -5.88 4.58 -20.93
C HIS A 48 -5.09 4.95 -19.66
N GLY A 49 -5.39 6.12 -19.07
CA GLY A 49 -4.81 6.59 -17.79
C GLY A 49 -5.78 6.45 -16.61
N CYS A 50 -5.48 7.10 -15.46
CA CYS A 50 -6.34 7.09 -14.26
C CYS A 50 -7.80 7.51 -14.55
N ALA A 51 -8.77 7.30 -13.65
CA ALA A 51 -10.16 7.71 -13.86
C ALA A 51 -10.32 9.24 -13.74
N PRO A 52 -11.19 9.89 -14.54
CA PRO A 52 -11.33 11.33 -14.47
C PRO A 52 -12.26 11.75 -13.34
N ILE A 53 -11.96 12.88 -12.70
CA ILE A 53 -12.82 13.55 -11.73
C ILE A 53 -13.57 14.72 -12.40
N PRO A 54 -14.87 14.90 -12.11
CA PRO A 54 -15.64 16.01 -12.64
C PRO A 54 -15.31 17.30 -11.87
N GLU A 55 -14.71 18.27 -12.55
CA GLU A 55 -14.40 19.60 -12.03
C GLU A 55 -14.90 20.66 -13.02
N GLU A 56 -15.78 21.56 -12.57
CA GLU A 56 -16.27 22.70 -13.37
C GLU A 56 -16.77 22.33 -14.79
N GLY A 57 -17.49 21.21 -14.92
CA GLY A 57 -18.02 20.74 -16.20
C GLY A 57 -16.99 20.05 -17.11
N LYS A 58 -15.81 19.74 -16.59
CA LYS A 58 -14.74 18.99 -17.28
C LYS A 58 -14.39 17.73 -16.51
N TRP A 59 -13.80 16.78 -17.24
CA TRP A 59 -13.24 15.55 -16.70
C TRP A 59 -11.72 15.73 -16.60
N VAL A 60 -11.20 15.86 -15.38
CA VAL A 60 -9.79 16.13 -15.09
C VAL A 60 -9.15 14.86 -14.54
N TYR A 61 -7.94 14.54 -14.98
CA TYR A 61 -7.17 13.42 -14.46
C TYR A 61 -6.14 13.95 -13.47
N SER A 62 -6.48 14.00 -12.18
CA SER A 62 -5.60 14.53 -11.13
C SER A 62 -4.56 13.49 -10.73
N ARG A 63 -3.31 13.67 -11.22
CA ARG A 63 -2.30 12.60 -11.26
C ARG A 63 -1.10 12.78 -10.34
N GLU A 64 -0.80 13.98 -9.84
CA GLU A 64 0.56 14.23 -9.30
C GLU A 64 0.56 14.98 -7.95
N ILE A 65 1.10 14.31 -6.92
CA ILE A 65 1.61 14.92 -5.69
C ILE A 65 2.97 14.25 -5.37
N LYS A 66 4.01 14.57 -6.16
CA LYS A 66 5.34 13.91 -6.11
C LYS A 66 6.19 14.36 -4.91
N ASP A 67 5.86 15.50 -4.31
CA ASP A 67 6.66 16.12 -3.24
C ASP A 67 6.41 15.49 -1.86
N ILE A 68 5.48 14.53 -1.76
CA ILE A 68 5.06 13.96 -0.49
C ILE A 68 5.77 12.65 -0.21
N SER A 69 6.36 12.54 0.98
CA SER A 69 6.87 11.29 1.53
C SER A 69 6.54 11.18 3.01
N GLY A 70 6.31 9.96 3.47
CA GLY A 70 6.14 9.67 4.89
C GLY A 70 5.38 8.38 5.16
N LEU A 71 5.57 7.86 6.37
CA LEU A 71 4.79 6.75 6.91
C LEU A 71 3.76 7.30 7.91
N THR A 72 2.49 6.94 7.74
CA THR A 72 1.44 7.27 8.71
C THR A 72 0.29 6.27 8.62
N HIS A 73 -0.65 6.36 9.56
CA HIS A 73 -1.83 5.52 9.63
C HIS A 73 -3.12 6.34 9.75
N GLY A 74 -4.16 5.91 9.04
CA GLY A 74 -5.52 6.41 9.16
C GLY A 74 -6.45 5.32 9.67
N ILE A 75 -7.50 5.73 10.37
CA ILE A 75 -8.55 4.83 10.84
C ILE A 75 -9.88 5.25 10.20
N GLY A 76 -10.62 4.28 9.68
CA GLY A 76 -11.97 4.46 9.16
C GLY A 76 -12.90 3.38 9.69
N TRP A 77 -14.20 3.57 9.48
CA TRP A 77 -15.25 2.64 9.90
C TRP A 77 -16.32 2.54 8.82
N CYS A 78 -16.98 1.38 8.72
CA CYS A 78 -18.15 1.25 7.85
C CYS A 78 -19.35 1.91 8.52
N ALA A 79 -20.41 2.30 7.80
CA ALA A 79 -21.68 2.69 8.42
C ALA A 79 -22.50 1.44 8.80
N PRO A 80 -23.13 1.35 9.99
CA PRO A 80 -23.19 2.29 11.11
C PRO A 80 -22.15 1.99 12.23
N GLN A 81 -20.86 1.99 11.90
CA GLN A 81 -19.70 1.69 12.77
C GLN A 81 -19.61 0.23 13.24
N GLN A 82 -20.07 -0.72 12.42
CA GLN A 82 -20.03 -2.15 12.75
C GLN A 82 -18.64 -2.79 12.62
N GLY A 83 -17.71 -2.08 11.99
CA GLY A 83 -16.33 -2.51 11.85
C GLY A 83 -15.41 -1.32 11.52
N ALA A 84 -14.12 -1.53 11.69
CA ALA A 84 -13.09 -0.52 11.55
C ALA A 84 -11.90 -1.05 10.74
N CYS A 85 -11.24 -0.15 10.02
CA CYS A 85 -10.00 -0.41 9.31
C CYS A 85 -8.94 0.58 9.79
N LYS A 86 -7.78 0.07 10.19
CA LYS A 86 -6.55 0.85 10.30
C LYS A 86 -5.73 0.59 9.03
N LEU A 87 -5.52 1.64 8.26
CA LEU A 87 -4.68 1.63 7.07
C LEU A 87 -3.37 2.34 7.40
N THR A 88 -2.24 1.69 7.18
CA THR A 88 -0.91 2.29 7.31
C THR A 88 -0.27 2.31 5.94
N LEU A 89 0.21 3.46 5.48
CA LEU A 89 0.91 3.61 4.20
C LEU A 89 2.31 4.16 4.42
N ASN A 90 3.28 3.66 3.66
CA ASN A 90 4.60 4.24 3.52
C ASN A 90 4.74 4.82 2.11
N VAL A 91 4.78 6.14 2.03
CA VAL A 91 4.82 6.88 0.77
C VAL A 91 6.22 7.40 0.53
N LYS A 92 6.74 7.19 -0.68
CA LYS A 92 8.02 7.73 -1.16
C LYS A 92 7.79 8.44 -2.47
N GLU A 93 8.18 9.71 -2.54
CA GLU A 93 8.10 10.53 -3.76
C GLU A 93 6.69 10.52 -4.40
N GLY A 94 5.66 10.58 -3.56
CA GLY A 94 4.26 10.55 -3.95
C GLY A 94 3.67 9.18 -4.24
N ILE A 95 4.47 8.11 -4.21
CA ILE A 95 4.07 6.73 -4.51
C ILE A 95 3.91 5.91 -3.22
N ILE A 96 2.84 5.15 -3.14
CA ILE A 96 2.61 4.17 -2.07
C ILE A 96 3.53 2.98 -2.31
N GLU A 97 4.61 2.88 -1.54
CA GLU A 97 5.59 1.80 -1.66
C GLU A 97 5.21 0.60 -0.76
N GLU A 98 4.48 0.86 0.32
CA GLU A 98 4.05 -0.16 1.28
C GLU A 98 2.68 0.20 1.86
N ALA A 99 1.87 -0.84 2.10
CA ALA A 99 0.57 -0.75 2.75
C ALA A 99 0.39 -1.90 3.76
N LEU A 100 -0.05 -1.57 4.97
CA LEU A 100 -0.55 -2.53 5.97
C LEU A 100 -2.02 -2.19 6.25
N ILE A 101 -2.90 -3.17 6.08
CA ILE A 101 -4.34 -3.02 6.20
C ILE A 101 -4.83 -3.96 7.31
N GLU A 102 -5.29 -3.38 8.40
CA GLU A 102 -5.77 -4.09 9.58
C GLU A 102 -7.27 -3.85 9.75
N THR A 103 -8.08 -4.92 9.73
CA THR A 103 -9.54 -4.83 9.69
C THR A 103 -10.21 -5.62 10.80
N LEU A 104 -11.06 -4.92 11.56
CA LEU A 104 -11.98 -5.49 12.53
C LEU A 104 -13.40 -5.42 11.96
N GLY A 105 -13.98 -6.56 11.57
CA GLY A 105 -15.33 -6.56 11.00
C GLY A 105 -15.73 -7.90 10.39
N CYS A 106 -16.69 -7.85 9.46
CA CYS A 106 -17.18 -9.03 8.75
C CYS A 106 -16.14 -9.63 7.79
N SER A 107 -16.37 -10.85 7.32
CA SER A 107 -15.49 -11.52 6.34
C SER A 107 -15.28 -10.70 5.06
N GLY A 108 -16.35 -10.08 4.55
CA GLY A 108 -16.27 -9.20 3.40
C GLY A 108 -15.29 -8.03 3.59
N MET A 109 -15.10 -7.53 4.80
CA MET A 109 -14.11 -6.50 5.11
C MET A 109 -12.68 -7.04 4.96
N THR A 110 -12.41 -8.24 5.48
CA THR A 110 -11.08 -8.86 5.37
C THR A 110 -10.72 -9.20 3.92
N HIS A 111 -11.69 -9.66 3.10
CA HIS A 111 -11.47 -9.87 1.67
C HIS A 111 -11.32 -8.55 0.90
N SER A 112 -12.02 -7.50 1.32
CA SER A 112 -11.81 -6.16 0.78
C SER A 112 -10.41 -5.61 1.09
N ALA A 113 -9.86 -5.93 2.26
CA ALA A 113 -8.47 -5.59 2.59
C ALA A 113 -7.47 -6.31 1.68
N ALA A 114 -7.71 -7.58 1.34
CA ALA A 114 -6.92 -8.30 0.35
C ALA A 114 -6.92 -7.56 -1.01
N MET A 115 -8.11 -7.27 -1.55
CA MET A 115 -8.26 -6.53 -2.81
C MET A 115 -7.61 -5.13 -2.76
N ALA A 116 -7.81 -4.39 -1.66
CA ALA A 116 -7.22 -3.07 -1.49
C ALA A 116 -5.68 -3.13 -1.49
N SER A 117 -5.09 -4.16 -0.88
CA SER A 117 -3.63 -4.35 -0.82
C SER A 117 -2.99 -4.60 -2.19
N GLU A 118 -3.75 -5.19 -3.13
CA GLU A 118 -3.38 -5.33 -4.53
C GLU A 118 -3.59 -4.04 -5.32
N ALA A 119 -4.65 -3.31 -4.99
CA ALA A 119 -5.09 -2.18 -5.79
C ALA A 119 -4.30 -0.88 -5.54
N ILE A 120 -3.80 -0.61 -4.32
CA ILE A 120 -3.30 0.74 -3.97
C ILE A 120 -1.77 0.88 -4.00
N VAL A 121 -1.04 -0.21 -3.85
CA VAL A 121 0.42 -0.16 -3.84
C VAL A 121 0.94 0.12 -5.26
N GLY A 122 1.95 0.98 -5.38
CA GLY A 122 2.47 1.47 -6.65
C GLY A 122 1.67 2.63 -7.26
N LYS A 123 0.53 2.99 -6.67
CA LYS A 123 -0.25 4.18 -7.05
C LYS A 123 0.20 5.42 -6.29
N THR A 124 -0.18 6.58 -6.80
CA THR A 124 -0.14 7.83 -6.06
C THR A 124 -1.23 7.90 -5.00
N LEU A 125 -1.09 8.81 -4.06
CA LEU A 125 -2.12 9.08 -3.04
C LEU A 125 -3.47 9.50 -3.64
N LEU A 126 -3.47 10.28 -4.73
CA LEU A 126 -4.68 10.70 -5.43
C LEU A 126 -5.36 9.54 -6.15
N GLU A 127 -4.58 8.64 -6.77
CA GLU A 127 -5.16 7.45 -7.39
C GLU A 127 -5.73 6.51 -6.34
N ALA A 128 -5.07 6.35 -5.19
CA ALA A 128 -5.55 5.50 -4.12
C ALA A 128 -6.85 6.02 -3.48
N VAL A 129 -6.97 7.33 -3.22
CA VAL A 129 -8.22 7.90 -2.66
C VAL A 129 -9.39 7.88 -3.65
N ASN A 130 -9.12 7.88 -4.96
CA ASN A 130 -10.13 7.75 -6.01
C ASN A 130 -10.40 6.30 -6.45
N THR A 131 -9.67 5.32 -5.88
CA THR A 131 -9.92 3.91 -6.13
C THR A 131 -11.04 3.44 -5.20
N ASP A 132 -12.03 2.72 -5.73
CA ASP A 132 -12.99 2.03 -4.87
C ASP A 132 -12.32 0.83 -4.20
N LEU A 133 -12.19 0.91 -2.86
CA LEU A 133 -11.57 -0.14 -2.04
C LEU A 133 -12.60 -1.14 -1.49
N VAL A 134 -13.81 -1.16 -2.07
CA VAL A 134 -14.94 -2.09 -1.81
C VAL A 134 -15.56 -1.93 -0.42
N CYS A 135 -14.75 -1.83 0.62
CA CYS A 135 -15.21 -1.60 1.98
C CYS A 135 -15.14 -0.13 2.36
N ASP A 136 -16.28 0.39 2.81
CA ASP A 136 -16.45 1.78 3.26
C ASP A 136 -15.51 2.15 4.42
N ALA A 137 -15.14 1.19 5.27
CA ALA A 137 -14.14 1.40 6.32
C ALA A 137 -12.75 1.69 5.76
N ILE A 138 -12.35 0.99 4.68
CA ILE A 138 -11.06 1.18 4.02
C ILE A 138 -11.05 2.48 3.23
N ASN A 139 -12.13 2.77 2.49
CA ASN A 139 -12.30 4.05 1.78
C ASN A 139 -12.23 5.24 2.76
N THR A 140 -12.91 5.14 3.92
CA THR A 140 -12.84 6.15 4.98
C THR A 140 -11.43 6.26 5.55
N ALA A 141 -10.76 5.14 5.84
CA ALA A 141 -9.39 5.15 6.36
C ALA A 141 -8.42 5.80 5.36
N MET A 142 -8.55 5.52 4.07
CA MET A 142 -7.77 6.13 2.99
C MET A 142 -7.99 7.63 2.90
N ARG A 143 -9.25 8.10 3.00
CA ARG A 143 -9.58 9.54 3.03
C ARG A 143 -8.96 10.25 4.24
N GLU A 144 -9.09 9.69 5.44
CA GLU A 144 -8.51 10.30 6.66
C GLU A 144 -6.98 10.28 6.62
N LEU A 145 -6.38 9.19 6.14
CA LEU A 145 -4.94 9.07 5.95
C LEU A 145 -4.43 10.10 4.94
N PHE A 146 -5.12 10.26 3.81
CA PHE A 146 -4.78 11.26 2.80
C PHE A 146 -4.72 12.66 3.40
N LEU A 147 -5.72 13.05 4.19
CA LEU A 147 -5.76 14.35 4.88
C LEU A 147 -4.56 14.54 5.82
N GLN A 148 -4.18 13.51 6.59
CA GLN A 148 -3.00 13.58 7.47
C GLN A 148 -1.71 13.81 6.68
N ILE A 149 -1.54 13.08 5.59
CA ILE A 149 -0.33 13.14 4.78
C ILE A 149 -0.18 14.53 4.13
N ILE A 150 -1.24 15.07 3.52
CA ILE A 150 -1.14 16.37 2.84
C ILE A 150 -0.94 17.55 3.81
N TYR A 151 -1.31 17.38 5.09
CA TYR A 151 -1.01 18.36 6.15
C TYR A 151 0.37 18.17 6.79
N GLY A 152 1.21 17.26 6.27
CA GLY A 152 2.54 16.99 6.80
C GLY A 152 2.52 16.32 8.18
N ARG A 153 1.41 15.69 8.58
CA ARG A 153 1.25 14.98 9.84
C ARG A 153 1.52 13.49 9.63
N THR A 154 2.78 13.15 9.38
CA THR A 154 3.23 11.76 9.28
C THR A 154 4.00 11.36 10.53
N GLN A 155 3.94 10.08 10.88
CA GLN A 155 4.69 9.54 12.03
C GLN A 155 6.21 9.69 11.82
N SER A 156 6.66 9.65 10.56
CA SER A 156 8.05 9.86 10.17
C SER A 156 8.40 11.32 9.82
N ALA A 157 7.56 12.31 10.14
CA ALA A 157 7.73 13.69 9.67
C ALA A 157 9.05 14.35 10.08
N PHE A 158 9.64 13.93 11.21
CA PHE A 158 10.91 14.45 11.72
C PHE A 158 12.08 13.49 11.54
N SER A 159 11.89 12.41 10.76
CA SER A 159 12.93 11.42 10.47
C SER A 159 13.62 11.76 9.16
N GLU A 160 14.93 12.02 9.21
CA GLU A 160 15.75 12.17 8.00
C GLU A 160 15.68 10.87 7.17
N ASN A 161 15.38 10.98 5.87
CA ASN A 161 15.07 9.86 4.96
C ASN A 161 13.80 9.03 5.27
N GLY A 162 13.04 9.41 6.32
CA GLY A 162 11.83 8.71 6.74
C GLY A 162 12.10 7.28 7.25
N LEU A 163 11.04 6.47 7.34
CA LEU A 163 11.15 5.05 7.70
C LEU A 163 11.37 4.16 6.47
N PRO A 164 12.14 3.05 6.60
CA PRO A 164 12.36 2.14 5.48
C PRO A 164 11.05 1.43 5.07
N VAL A 165 10.96 1.02 3.80
CA VAL A 165 9.90 0.12 3.34
C VAL A 165 10.06 -1.22 4.07
N GLY A 166 9.00 -1.67 4.74
CA GLY A 166 9.05 -2.82 5.65
C GLY A 166 8.78 -2.45 7.11
N ALA A 167 8.94 -1.18 7.48
CA ALA A 167 8.75 -0.73 8.85
C ALA A 167 7.30 -0.93 9.35
N GLY A 168 6.31 -0.88 8.45
CA GLY A 168 4.92 -1.15 8.83
C GLY A 168 4.70 -2.58 9.32
N LEU A 169 5.46 -3.54 8.77
CA LEU A 169 5.42 -4.94 9.22
C LEU A 169 6.18 -5.14 10.53
N GLU A 170 7.27 -4.38 10.76
CA GLU A 170 8.03 -4.43 12.02
C GLU A 170 7.19 -3.99 13.23
N ASP A 171 6.25 -3.06 13.03
CA ASP A 171 5.30 -2.60 14.07
C ASP A 171 4.38 -3.74 14.56
N LEU A 172 4.15 -4.79 13.76
CA LEU A 172 3.43 -5.98 14.23
C LEU A 172 4.24 -6.81 15.23
N GLY A 173 5.55 -6.59 15.34
CA GLY A 173 6.48 -7.22 16.28
C GLY A 173 7.04 -8.58 15.82
N LYS A 174 8.26 -8.92 16.27
CA LYS A 174 8.97 -10.15 15.86
C LYS A 174 8.33 -11.39 16.46
N GLY A 175 7.54 -12.10 15.65
CA GLY A 175 6.83 -13.33 16.03
C GLY A 175 5.41 -13.10 16.58
N THR A 176 4.96 -11.85 16.60
CA THR A 176 3.60 -11.49 17.01
C THR A 176 2.68 -11.41 15.79
N ARG A 177 1.41 -11.77 15.99
CA ARG A 177 0.33 -11.63 15.00
C ARG A 177 -0.66 -10.57 15.48
N SER A 178 -1.29 -9.86 14.55
CA SER A 178 -2.45 -9.05 14.91
C SER A 178 -3.61 -9.96 15.35
N GLN A 179 -4.50 -9.41 16.16
CA GLN A 179 -5.74 -10.08 16.57
C GLN A 179 -6.87 -9.93 15.54
N VAL A 180 -6.65 -9.07 14.53
CA VAL A 180 -7.64 -8.69 13.52
C VAL A 180 -7.19 -9.15 12.13
N GLY A 181 -8.07 -9.06 11.13
CA GLY A 181 -7.70 -9.32 9.75
C GLY A 181 -6.52 -8.43 9.35
N THR A 182 -5.49 -9.01 8.75
CA THR A 182 -4.22 -8.35 8.50
C THR A 182 -3.71 -8.73 7.13
N VAL A 183 -3.56 -7.72 6.27
CA VAL A 183 -3.00 -7.85 4.94
C VAL A 183 -1.88 -6.84 4.78
N TYR A 184 -0.76 -7.29 4.24
CA TYR A 184 0.42 -6.48 4.00
C TYR A 184 0.76 -6.48 2.50
N SER A 185 1.31 -5.40 1.97
CA SER A 185 1.70 -5.34 0.56
C SER A 185 2.82 -4.34 0.36
N THR A 186 3.75 -4.67 -0.54
CA THR A 186 4.82 -3.76 -0.97
C THR A 186 4.93 -3.77 -2.48
N LYS A 187 5.42 -2.69 -3.07
CA LYS A 187 5.56 -2.60 -4.52
C LYS A 187 6.55 -3.63 -5.07
N VAL A 188 7.57 -3.96 -4.27
CA VAL A 188 8.64 -4.89 -4.66
C VAL A 188 8.23 -6.35 -4.57
N LYS A 189 7.38 -6.72 -3.60
CA LYS A 189 7.01 -8.12 -3.33
C LYS A 189 5.55 -8.45 -3.60
N GLY A 190 4.71 -7.44 -3.79
CA GLY A 190 3.27 -7.58 -3.92
C GLY A 190 2.56 -7.84 -2.58
N PRO A 191 1.27 -8.17 -2.64
CA PRO A 191 0.42 -8.49 -1.49
C PRO A 191 0.80 -9.78 -0.73
N ARG A 192 0.47 -9.80 0.56
CA ARG A 192 0.68 -10.88 1.53
C ARG A 192 -0.50 -10.92 2.49
N TYR A 193 -1.31 -11.97 2.41
CA TYR A 193 -2.43 -12.18 3.32
C TYR A 193 -1.92 -12.88 4.57
N LEU A 194 -1.99 -12.24 5.73
CA LEU A 194 -1.44 -12.78 6.98
C LEU A 194 -2.54 -13.40 7.83
N GLU A 195 -3.66 -12.70 7.97
CA GLU A 195 -4.83 -13.13 8.71
C GLU A 195 -6.08 -12.66 7.97
N LEU A 196 -7.02 -13.55 7.70
CA LEU A 196 -8.34 -13.21 7.16
C LEU A 196 -9.43 -13.74 8.09
N ALA A 197 -10.69 -13.41 7.84
CA ALA A 197 -11.78 -13.84 8.71
C ALA A 197 -11.87 -15.36 8.87
N GLU A 198 -11.39 -16.13 7.89
CA GLU A 198 -11.32 -17.58 7.98
C GLU A 198 -10.29 -18.10 9.00
N GLY A 199 -9.18 -17.38 9.18
CA GLY A 199 -8.13 -17.68 10.15
C GLY A 199 -6.72 -17.29 9.70
N TYR A 200 -5.74 -17.97 10.31
CA TYR A 200 -4.31 -17.71 10.12
C TYR A 200 -3.85 -18.28 8.79
N ILE A 201 -3.33 -17.45 7.90
CA ILE A 201 -2.87 -17.89 6.57
C ILE A 201 -1.53 -18.59 6.70
N LEU A 202 -1.47 -19.84 6.24
CA LEU A 202 -0.25 -20.65 6.18
C LEU A 202 0.47 -20.46 4.85
N ARG A 203 -0.28 -20.54 3.75
CA ARG A 203 0.27 -20.51 2.39
C ARG A 203 -0.65 -19.77 1.44
N MET A 204 -0.06 -19.03 0.51
CA MET A 204 -0.77 -18.42 -0.62
C MET A 204 -0.46 -19.21 -1.89
N GLY A 205 -1.50 -19.50 -2.67
CA GLY A 205 -1.39 -20.16 -3.96
C GLY A 205 -1.34 -19.13 -5.09
N LEU A 206 -0.34 -19.25 -5.94
CA LEU A 206 -0.11 -18.38 -7.09
C LEU A 206 -0.32 -19.15 -8.41
N ASP A 207 -0.86 -18.47 -9.42
CA ASP A 207 -0.95 -19.01 -10.77
C ASP A 207 0.33 -18.77 -11.61
N ALA A 208 0.26 -19.08 -12.91
CA ALA A 208 1.39 -18.97 -13.83
C ALA A 208 1.88 -17.53 -14.06
N ASN A 209 1.08 -16.51 -13.69
CA ASN A 209 1.43 -15.11 -13.77
C ASN A 209 1.87 -14.53 -12.40
N ASP A 210 2.09 -15.40 -11.41
CA ASP A 210 2.33 -15.02 -10.00
C ASP A 210 1.13 -14.24 -9.38
N GLU A 211 -0.08 -14.38 -9.92
CA GLU A 211 -1.29 -13.78 -9.34
C GLU A 211 -1.84 -14.67 -8.22
N ILE A 212 -2.36 -14.06 -7.15
CA ILE A 212 -2.96 -14.80 -6.03
C ILE A 212 -4.31 -15.36 -6.46
N ILE A 213 -4.46 -16.68 -6.36
CA ILE A 213 -5.72 -17.35 -6.75
C ILE A 213 -6.41 -18.06 -5.59
N GLY A 214 -5.74 -18.20 -4.45
CA GLY A 214 -6.28 -18.83 -3.26
C GLY A 214 -5.28 -18.90 -2.12
N TYR A 215 -5.71 -19.43 -0.97
CA TYR A 215 -4.85 -19.59 0.20
C TYR A 215 -5.27 -20.75 1.09
N GLU A 216 -4.32 -21.29 1.85
CA GLU A 216 -4.55 -22.25 2.94
C GLU A 216 -4.46 -21.52 4.27
N TYR A 217 -5.40 -21.83 5.17
CA TYR A 217 -5.50 -21.20 6.48
C TYR A 217 -5.81 -22.21 7.57
N VAL A 218 -5.52 -21.84 8.82
CA VAL A 218 -5.91 -22.59 10.03
C VAL A 218 -6.99 -21.81 10.76
N ASN A 219 -8.13 -22.45 10.99
CA ASN A 219 -9.11 -21.90 11.92
C ASN A 219 -8.63 -22.11 13.36
N MET A 220 -8.07 -21.05 13.96
CA MET A 220 -7.44 -21.12 15.28
C MET A 220 -8.43 -21.51 16.39
N GLY A 221 -9.71 -21.13 16.30
CA GLY A 221 -10.73 -21.54 17.27
C GLY A 221 -10.97 -23.04 17.25
N VAL A 222 -11.21 -23.61 16.06
CA VAL A 222 -11.40 -25.05 15.87
C VAL A 222 -10.16 -25.83 16.32
N PHE A 223 -8.96 -25.36 15.96
CA PHE A 223 -7.70 -25.96 16.39
C PHE A 223 -7.58 -26.00 17.92
N MET A 224 -7.72 -24.85 18.58
CA MET A 224 -7.55 -24.76 20.02
C MET A 224 -8.62 -25.56 20.79
N ASP A 225 -9.85 -25.62 20.29
CA ASP A 225 -10.92 -26.42 20.90
C ASP A 225 -10.66 -27.92 20.78
N ALA A 226 -10.09 -28.39 19.66
CA ALA A 226 -9.70 -29.78 19.49
C ALA A 226 -8.56 -30.18 20.43
N VAL A 227 -7.53 -29.33 20.54
CA VAL A 227 -6.41 -29.56 21.48
C VAL A 227 -6.89 -29.61 22.93
N LYS A 228 -7.78 -28.70 23.34
CA LYS A 228 -8.39 -28.72 24.68
C LYS A 228 -9.17 -30.00 24.98
N LYS A 229 -9.74 -30.64 23.95
CA LYS A 229 -10.45 -31.93 24.07
C LYS A 229 -9.51 -33.15 24.06
N GLY A 230 -8.20 -32.93 24.00
CA GLY A 230 -7.19 -33.99 24.04
C GLY A 230 -6.85 -34.61 22.69
N VAL A 231 -7.32 -34.04 21.57
CA VAL A 231 -6.86 -34.45 20.23
C VAL A 231 -5.38 -34.12 20.09
N ASN A 232 -4.61 -35.00 19.47
CA ASN A 232 -3.20 -34.76 19.21
C ASN A 232 -3.03 -33.44 18.42
N PRO A 233 -2.09 -32.54 18.79
CA PRO A 233 -1.93 -31.24 18.13
C PRO A 233 -1.72 -31.30 16.62
N GLU A 234 -1.00 -32.30 16.10
CA GLU A 234 -0.78 -32.44 14.66
C GLU A 234 -2.07 -32.80 13.92
N GLU A 235 -2.83 -33.74 14.47
CA GLU A 235 -4.15 -34.12 13.96
C GLU A 235 -5.14 -32.95 14.04
N ALA A 236 -5.17 -32.25 15.17
CA ALA A 236 -6.00 -31.06 15.38
C ALA A 236 -5.68 -29.96 14.36
N LEU A 237 -4.39 -29.72 14.10
CA LEU A 237 -3.93 -28.74 13.12
C LEU A 237 -4.38 -29.12 11.71
N ASN A 238 -4.17 -30.37 11.31
CA ASN A 238 -4.56 -30.84 9.97
C ASN A 238 -6.09 -30.80 9.77
N ASN A 239 -6.88 -31.09 10.81
CA ASN A 239 -8.34 -30.98 10.76
C ASN A 239 -8.85 -29.53 10.74
N ALA A 240 -8.08 -28.59 11.28
CA ALA A 240 -8.40 -27.16 11.29
C ALA A 240 -7.92 -26.42 10.03
N LYS A 241 -7.05 -27.04 9.23
CA LYS A 241 -6.60 -26.52 7.93
C LYS A 241 -7.72 -26.58 6.90
N LYS A 242 -7.89 -25.50 6.16
CA LYS A 242 -8.81 -25.39 5.03
C LYS A 242 -8.21 -24.51 3.95
N THR A 243 -8.82 -24.54 2.78
CA THR A 243 -8.40 -23.76 1.61
C THR A 243 -9.52 -22.86 1.13
N TYR A 244 -9.17 -21.70 0.57
CA TYR A 244 -10.10 -20.76 -0.06
C TYR A 244 -9.66 -20.44 -1.49
N GLY A 245 -10.62 -20.11 -2.36
CA GLY A 245 -10.36 -19.80 -3.76
C GLY A 245 -9.94 -21.01 -4.59
N ARG A 246 -9.20 -20.76 -5.67
CA ARG A 246 -8.63 -21.76 -6.58
C ARG A 246 -7.28 -22.29 -6.08
N PHE A 247 -7.12 -22.46 -4.77
CA PHE A 247 -5.84 -22.85 -4.17
C PHE A 247 -5.27 -24.14 -4.76
N ALA A 248 -6.11 -25.13 -5.06
CA ALA A 248 -5.69 -26.39 -5.66
C ALA A 248 -5.15 -26.26 -7.10
N ASP A 249 -5.49 -25.18 -7.79
CA ASP A 249 -5.05 -24.90 -9.17
C ASP A 249 -3.71 -24.14 -9.19
N ALA A 250 -3.14 -23.81 -8.02
CA ALA A 250 -1.92 -23.02 -7.94
C ALA A 250 -0.70 -23.81 -8.41
N VAL A 251 0.14 -23.16 -9.21
CA VAL A 251 1.40 -23.73 -9.71
C VAL A 251 2.55 -23.48 -8.74
N LYS A 252 2.36 -22.56 -7.77
CA LYS A 252 3.35 -22.16 -6.78
C LYS A 252 2.68 -21.83 -5.45
N TYR A 253 3.33 -22.18 -4.35
CA TYR A 253 2.85 -21.91 -2.99
C TYR A 253 3.95 -21.18 -2.21
N ILE A 254 3.59 -20.13 -1.48
CA ILE A 254 4.52 -19.33 -0.67
C ILE A 254 4.00 -19.17 0.76
N ASP A 255 4.90 -19.12 1.76
CA ASP A 255 4.53 -18.62 3.08
C ASP A 255 4.54 -17.08 3.03
N PRO A 256 3.41 -16.41 3.34
CA PRO A 256 3.33 -14.96 3.20
C PRO A 256 4.25 -14.18 4.13
N ARG A 257 4.91 -14.83 5.10
CA ARG A 257 5.82 -14.22 6.07
C ARG A 257 7.29 -14.41 5.75
N HIS A 258 7.63 -15.31 4.82
CA HIS A 258 9.01 -15.68 4.55
C HIS A 258 9.45 -15.41 3.10
N GLU A 259 8.60 -15.71 2.11
CA GLU A 259 8.88 -15.50 0.69
C GLU A 259 8.24 -14.23 0.10
#